data_AF-A0A7Y8HD54-F1
#
_entry.id   AF-A0A7Y8HD54-F1
#
_cell.length_a   1.000
_cell.length_b   1.000
_cell.length_c   1.000
_cell.angle_alpha   90.00
_cell.angle_beta   90.00
_cell.angle_gamma   90.00
#
_symmetry.space_group_name_H-M   'P 1'
#
loop_
_entity.id
_entity.type
_entity.pdbx_description
1 polymer ?
#
loop_
_entity_poly.entity_id
_entity_poly.type
_entity_poly.pdbx_seq_one_letter_code
_entity_poly.pdbx_strand_id
1 'polypeptide(L)'
;MKAIKYFLRYTDWVNARFGWFVAFLMCPMMFIMIWEIVMRYFFNRPSIWAYETSLFIYGGYIVLGGAYTLLTKGHVNVDIFWGRYSDRGKAILDICTVGFVFLYLGVLFWTSLEATIKSWQLRETTMTYWAPPYYPLRTTVPVGCFLFMLQALAKLIRDILTVIHGKDLYPPQVKLI
;
A
#
# COMPACT_ATOMS: atom_id res chain seq x y z
N MET A 1 -0.80 -25.85 -12.96
CA MET A 1 0.42 -25.01 -12.80
C MET A 1 0.44 -23.73 -13.65
N LYS A 2 0.11 -23.76 -14.96
CA LYS A 2 0.13 -22.55 -15.80
C LYS A 2 -0.79 -21.43 -15.28
N ALA A 3 -2.03 -21.74 -14.89
CA ALA A 3 -2.99 -20.76 -14.36
C ALA A 3 -2.48 -20.04 -13.10
N ILE A 4 -1.89 -20.78 -12.14
CA ILE A 4 -1.30 -20.20 -10.92
C ILE A 4 -0.15 -19.25 -11.28
N LYS A 5 0.73 -19.66 -12.19
CA LYS A 5 1.84 -18.80 -12.65
C LYS A 5 1.34 -17.52 -13.32
N TYR A 6 0.27 -17.60 -14.11
CA TYR A 6 -0.36 -16.42 -14.72
C TYR A 6 -0.96 -15.49 -13.67
N PHE A 7 -1.70 -16.03 -12.70
CA PHE A 7 -2.26 -15.24 -11.61
C PHE A 7 -1.18 -14.51 -10.80
N LEU A 8 -0.14 -15.23 -10.35
CA LEU A 8 0.96 -14.64 -9.59
C LEU A 8 1.66 -13.51 -10.36
N ARG A 9 1.95 -13.73 -11.65
CA ARG A 9 2.60 -12.72 -12.50
C ARG A 9 1.69 -11.52 -12.76
N TYR A 10 0.39 -11.75 -12.96
CA TYR A 10 -0.56 -10.66 -13.18
C TYR A 10 -0.67 -9.78 -11.93
N THR A 11 -0.85 -10.38 -10.75
CA THR A 11 -0.93 -9.64 -9.48
C THR A 11 0.35 -8.85 -9.20
N ASP A 12 1.53 -9.46 -9.38
CA ASP A 12 2.81 -8.75 -9.23
C ASP A 12 2.93 -7.60 -10.23
N TRP A 13 2.52 -7.79 -11.48
CA TRP A 13 2.59 -6.76 -12.51
C TRP A 13 1.67 -5.59 -12.19
N VAL A 14 0.43 -5.86 -11.77
CA VAL A 14 -0.53 -4.83 -11.35
C VAL A 14 0.04 -4.03 -10.18
N ASN A 15 0.49 -4.70 -9.11
CA ASN A 15 1.01 -4.03 -7.92
C ASN A 15 2.32 -3.29 -8.19
N ALA A 16 3.20 -3.82 -9.05
CA ALA A 16 4.41 -3.11 -9.47
C ALA A 16 4.07 -1.84 -10.25
N ARG A 17 3.17 -1.93 -11.24
CA ARG A 17 2.82 -0.76 -12.06
C ARG A 17 2.08 0.30 -11.26
N PHE A 18 1.19 -0.14 -10.37
CA PHE A 18 0.46 0.74 -9.47
C PHE A 18 1.40 1.39 -8.44
N GLY A 19 2.33 0.64 -7.85
CA GLY A 19 3.36 1.18 -6.96
C GLY A 19 4.23 2.24 -7.63
N TRP A 20 4.65 2.02 -8.87
CA TRP A 20 5.39 3.02 -9.66
C TRP A 20 4.55 4.27 -9.95
N PHE A 21 3.27 4.12 -10.27
CA PHE A 21 2.38 5.26 -10.44
C PHE A 21 2.23 6.07 -9.16
N VAL A 22 2.03 5.38 -8.02
CA VAL A 22 1.93 6.01 -6.69
C VAL A 22 3.24 6.70 -6.31
N ALA A 23 4.40 6.16 -6.70
CA ALA A 23 5.70 6.79 -6.47
C ALA A 23 5.79 8.22 -7.04
N PHE A 24 5.15 8.47 -8.19
CA PHE A 24 5.10 9.80 -8.79
C PHE A 24 4.32 10.82 -7.97
N LEU A 25 3.44 10.41 -7.04
CA LEU A 25 2.74 11.32 -6.13
C LEU A 25 3.71 12.07 -5.20
N MET A 26 4.92 11.55 -4.98
CA MET A 26 5.93 12.23 -4.17
C MET A 26 6.46 13.50 -4.84
N CYS A 27 6.50 13.54 -6.17
CA CYS A 27 6.97 14.71 -6.94
C CYS A 27 6.12 15.97 -6.69
N PRO A 28 4.78 15.96 -6.90
CA PRO A 28 3.96 17.14 -6.61
C PRO A 28 3.98 17.51 -5.13
N MET A 29 4.04 16.54 -4.21
CA MET A 29 4.18 16.83 -2.78
C MET A 29 5.46 17.64 -2.49
N MET A 30 6.59 17.25 -3.09
CA MET A 30 7.85 17.98 -2.95
C MET A 30 7.71 19.43 -3.44
N PHE A 31 7.10 19.65 -4.61
CA PHE A 31 6.88 21.00 -5.13
C PHE A 31 5.97 21.84 -4.24
N ILE A 32 4.90 21.26 -3.69
CA ILE A 32 3.98 21.94 -2.77
C ILE A 32 4.71 22.34 -1.48
N MET A 33 5.56 21.46 -0.94
CA MET A 33 6.33 21.76 0.26
C MET A 33 7.36 22.87 0.02
N ILE A 34 8.06 22.84 -1.12
CA ILE A 34 8.98 23.94 -1.51
C ILE A 34 8.20 25.25 -1.65
N TRP A 35 7.05 25.22 -2.32
CA TRP A 35 6.18 26.38 -2.47
C TRP A 35 5.77 26.96 -1.11
N GLU A 36 5.32 26.12 -0.18
CA GLU A 36 4.89 26.56 1.14
C GLU A 36 6.03 27.18 1.95
N ILE A 37 7.24 26.60 1.88
CA ILE A 37 8.44 27.17 2.51
C ILE A 37 8.73 28.55 1.90
N VAL A 38 8.71 28.67 0.57
CA VAL A 38 8.97 29.95 -0.10
C VAL A 38 7.95 31.01 0.31
N MET A 39 6.66 30.69 0.23
CA MET A 39 5.57 31.61 0.55
C MET A 39 5.57 32.05 2.03
N ARG A 40 5.87 31.12 2.94
CA ARG A 40 5.91 31.40 4.37
C ARG A 40 7.10 32.26 4.76
N TYR A 41 8.30 31.92 4.30
CA TYR A 41 9.52 32.56 4.80
C TYR A 41 9.96 33.78 3.99
N PHE A 42 9.72 33.81 2.67
CA PHE A 42 10.13 34.95 1.83
C PHE A 42 9.00 35.97 1.66
N PHE A 43 7.75 35.52 1.63
CA PHE A 43 6.59 36.39 1.37
C PHE A 43 5.71 36.64 2.60
N ASN A 44 5.97 35.97 3.74
CA ASN A 44 5.16 36.03 4.95
C ASN A 44 3.66 35.80 4.70
N ARG A 45 3.33 34.92 3.74
CA ARG A 45 1.97 34.60 3.28
C ARG A 45 1.78 33.08 3.18
N PRO A 46 1.53 32.37 4.29
CA PRO A 46 1.35 30.92 4.26
C PRO A 46 0.13 30.53 3.41
N SER A 47 0.20 29.40 2.72
CA SER A 47 -0.87 28.94 1.83
C SER A 47 -1.91 28.16 2.62
N ILE A 48 -3.19 28.52 2.50
CA ILE A 48 -4.29 27.83 3.20
C ILE A 48 -4.48 26.37 2.74
N TRP A 49 -4.03 26.02 1.53
CA TRP A 49 -4.27 24.74 0.87
C TRP A 49 -3.08 23.77 0.91
N ALA A 50 -1.85 24.28 1.08
CA ALA A 50 -0.63 23.50 0.87
C ALA A 50 -0.47 22.38 1.91
N TYR A 51 -0.82 22.66 3.16
CA TYR A 51 -0.75 21.68 4.24
C TYR A 51 -1.67 20.48 3.98
N GLU A 52 -2.95 20.72 3.72
CA GLU A 52 -3.92 19.63 3.51
C GLU A 52 -3.68 18.87 2.22
N THR A 53 -3.30 19.56 1.15
CA THR A 53 -2.95 18.91 -0.11
C THR A 53 -1.77 17.95 0.10
N SER A 54 -0.75 18.38 0.83
CA SER A 54 0.41 17.54 1.17
C SER A 54 0.00 16.35 2.04
N LEU A 55 -0.89 16.56 3.02
CA LEU A 55 -1.43 15.51 3.87
C LEU A 55 -2.20 14.46 3.05
N PHE A 56 -3.02 14.89 2.09
CA PHE A 56 -3.81 14.00 1.24
C PHE A 56 -2.92 13.18 0.31
N ILE A 57 -1.94 13.84 -0.32
CA ILE A 57 -0.97 13.14 -1.18
C ILE A 57 -0.20 12.11 -0.36
N TYR A 58 0.30 12.49 0.82
CA TYR A 58 1.06 11.60 1.69
C TYR A 58 0.22 10.42 2.22
N GLY A 59 -1.02 10.70 2.65
CA GLY A 59 -1.95 9.67 3.12
C GLY A 59 -2.29 8.66 2.02
N GLY A 60 -2.59 9.15 0.81
CA GLY A 60 -2.79 8.31 -0.37
C GLY A 60 -1.54 7.49 -0.70
N TYR A 61 -0.37 8.12 -0.68
CA TYR A 61 0.91 7.47 -0.97
C TYR A 61 1.19 6.27 -0.05
N ILE A 62 1.04 6.42 1.27
CA ILE A 62 1.30 5.34 2.23
C ILE A 62 0.35 4.16 1.98
N VAL A 63 -0.94 4.44 1.88
CA VAL A 63 -1.94 3.36 1.84
C VAL A 63 -1.90 2.61 0.52
N LEU A 64 -1.73 3.32 -0.60
CA LEU A 64 -1.62 2.72 -1.92
C LEU A 64 -0.26 2.02 -2.13
N GLY A 65 0.79 2.48 -1.48
CA GLY A 65 2.12 1.87 -1.52
C GLY A 65 2.25 0.55 -0.76
N GLY A 66 1.35 0.27 0.20
CA GLY A 66 1.44 -0.91 1.07
C GLY A 66 1.52 -2.25 0.32
N ALA A 67 0.71 -2.43 -0.73
CA ALA A 67 0.72 -3.65 -1.53
C ALA A 67 2.06 -3.84 -2.28
N TYR A 68 2.65 -2.74 -2.76
CA TYR A 68 3.96 -2.76 -3.40
C TYR A 68 5.08 -3.07 -2.39
N THR A 69 5.01 -2.54 -1.18
CA THR A 69 5.95 -2.86 -0.09
C THR A 69 5.92 -4.34 0.28
N LEU A 70 4.74 -4.97 0.29
CA LEU A 70 4.63 -6.42 0.49
C LEU A 70 5.27 -7.21 -0.67
N LEU A 71 5.08 -6.75 -1.91
CA LEU A 71 5.68 -7.36 -3.10
C LEU A 71 7.22 -7.33 -3.07
N THR A 72 7.80 -6.21 -2.64
CA THR A 72 9.27 -6.03 -2.53
C THR A 72 9.86 -6.55 -1.22
N LYS A 73 9.04 -7.11 -0.32
CA LYS A 73 9.42 -7.52 1.04
C LYS A 73 10.05 -6.37 1.85
N GLY A 74 9.62 -5.13 1.59
CA GLY A 74 10.14 -3.91 2.24
C GLY A 74 9.56 -3.64 3.63
N HIS A 75 8.64 -4.45 4.14
CA HIS A 75 8.17 -4.35 5.52
C HIS A 75 9.32 -4.70 6.48
N VAL A 76 9.46 -3.92 7.56
CA VAL A 76 10.45 -4.19 8.59
C VAL A 76 10.13 -5.53 9.24
N ASN A 77 11.06 -6.48 9.11
CA ASN A 77 10.93 -7.82 9.69
C ASN A 77 11.90 -7.96 10.86
N VAL A 78 11.53 -8.80 11.84
CA VAL A 78 12.42 -9.13 12.96
C VAL A 78 13.37 -10.25 12.52
N ASP A 79 14.58 -9.85 12.11
CA ASP A 79 15.56 -10.78 11.51
C ASP A 79 16.19 -11.76 12.50
N ILE A 80 16.08 -11.52 13.82
CA ILE A 80 16.72 -12.33 14.88
C ILE A 80 16.32 -13.81 14.77
N PHE A 81 15.04 -14.07 14.47
CA PHE A 81 14.51 -15.41 14.32
C PHE A 81 14.40 -15.80 12.84
N TRP A 82 13.97 -14.88 11.97
CA TRP A 82 13.72 -15.17 10.55
C TRP A 82 14.96 -15.61 9.78
N GLY A 83 16.13 -15.03 10.08
CA GLY A 83 17.39 -15.36 9.39
C GLY A 83 17.91 -16.79 9.63
N ARG A 84 17.43 -17.47 10.68
CA ARG A 84 17.91 -18.81 11.08
C ARG A 84 17.09 -19.97 10.49
N TYR A 85 15.93 -19.69 9.93
CA TYR A 85 15.04 -20.72 9.37
C TYR A 85 15.39 -21.05 7.90
N SER A 86 15.20 -22.32 7.52
CA SER A 86 15.21 -22.75 6.13
C SER A 86 14.01 -22.16 5.37
N ASP A 87 14.04 -22.17 4.03
CA ASP A 87 12.96 -21.62 3.20
C ASP A 87 11.58 -22.23 3.53
N ARG A 88 11.55 -23.51 3.92
CA ARG A 88 10.33 -24.17 4.40
C ARG A 88 9.85 -23.63 5.75
N GLY A 89 10.77 -23.40 6.69
CA GLY A 89 10.43 -22.85 8.01
C GLY A 89 9.86 -21.42 7.90
N LYS A 90 10.45 -20.61 7.03
CA LYS A 90 9.96 -19.26 6.70
C LYS A 90 8.56 -19.31 6.11
N ALA A 91 8.33 -20.18 5.11
CA ALA A 91 7.02 -20.32 4.48
C ALA A 91 5.92 -20.77 5.45
N ILE A 92 6.23 -21.67 6.41
CA ILE A 92 5.26 -22.11 7.42
C ILE A 92 4.87 -20.96 8.35
N LEU A 93 5.86 -20.21 8.86
CA LEU A 93 5.60 -19.04 9.71
C LEU A 93 4.77 -17.99 8.97
N ASP A 94 5.08 -17.75 7.70
CA ASP A 94 4.35 -16.82 6.86
C ASP A 94 2.90 -17.27 6.62
N ILE A 95 2.64 -18.57 6.43
CA ILE A 95 1.28 -19.13 6.33
C ILE A 95 0.52 -18.97 7.65
N CYS A 96 1.16 -19.20 8.80
CA CYS A 96 0.51 -19.03 10.10
C CYS A 96 0.15 -17.56 10.38
N THR A 97 0.99 -16.62 9.93
CA THR A 97 0.80 -15.18 10.16
C THR A 97 -0.14 -14.53 9.16
N VAL A 98 -0.31 -15.09 7.96
CA VAL A 98 -1.17 -14.51 6.90
C VAL A 98 -2.63 -14.37 7.34
N GLY A 99 -3.12 -15.24 8.24
CA GLY A 99 -4.49 -15.16 8.76
C GLY A 99 -4.75 -13.84 9.48
N PHE A 100 -3.77 -13.35 10.25
CA PHE A 100 -3.84 -12.04 10.90
C PHE A 100 -3.82 -10.90 9.89
N VAL A 101 -3.03 -11.03 8.81
CA VAL A 101 -3.01 -10.06 7.72
C VAL A 101 -4.38 -9.96 7.05
N PHE A 102 -5.01 -11.08 6.71
CA PHE A 102 -6.35 -11.09 6.13
C PHE A 102 -7.43 -10.59 7.08
N LEU A 103 -7.34 -10.92 8.38
CA LEU A 103 -8.28 -10.40 9.37
C LEU A 103 -8.17 -8.88 9.50
N TYR A 104 -6.95 -8.37 9.66
CA TYR A 104 -6.69 -6.92 9.75
C TYR A 104 -7.17 -6.20 8.48
N LEU A 105 -6.76 -6.66 7.30
CA LEU A 105 -7.14 -6.04 6.03
C LEU A 105 -8.64 -6.18 5.75
N GLY A 106 -9.27 -7.29 6.14
CA GLY A 106 -10.70 -7.51 5.97
C GLY A 106 -11.53 -6.52 6.79
N VAL A 107 -11.19 -6.34 8.08
CA VAL A 107 -11.85 -5.34 8.94
C VAL A 107 -11.57 -3.93 8.43
N LEU A 108 -10.33 -3.63 8.06
CA LEU A 108 -9.96 -2.31 7.54
C LEU A 108 -10.67 -2.00 6.22
N PHE A 109 -10.78 -2.96 5.30
CA PHE A 109 -11.49 -2.81 4.04
C PHE A 109 -12.99 -2.59 4.28
N TRP A 110 -13.63 -3.39 5.12
CA TRP A 110 -15.05 -3.26 5.43
C TRP A 110 -15.38 -1.89 6.03
N THR A 111 -14.67 -1.51 7.09
CA THR A 111 -14.91 -0.25 7.81
C THR A 111 -14.57 0.97 6.94
N SER A 112 -13.48 0.93 6.18
CA SER A 112 -13.11 2.02 5.28
C SER A 112 -14.06 2.14 4.09
N LEU A 113 -14.61 1.03 3.58
CA LEU A 113 -15.57 1.06 2.48
C LEU A 113 -16.89 1.71 2.92
N GLU A 114 -17.43 1.33 4.09
CA GLU A 114 -18.62 1.99 4.65
C GLU A 114 -18.38 3.49 4.88
N ALA A 115 -17.23 3.86 5.45
CA ALA A 115 -16.87 5.25 5.70
C ALA A 115 -16.68 6.04 4.39
N THR A 116 -16.17 5.39 3.34
CA THR A 116 -16.00 5.97 2.01
C THR A 116 -17.35 6.23 1.37
N ILE A 117 -18.25 5.25 1.34
CA ILE A 117 -19.59 5.38 0.74
C ILE A 117 -20.35 6.55 1.39
N LYS A 118 -20.35 6.61 2.73
CA LYS A 118 -20.98 7.72 3.47
C LYS A 118 -20.35 9.08 3.11
N SER A 119 -19.02 9.13 2.99
CA SER A 119 -18.28 10.35 2.64
C SER A 119 -18.64 10.89 1.25
N TRP A 120 -18.79 9.99 0.27
CA TRP A 120 -19.24 10.35 -1.09
C TRP A 120 -20.68 10.87 -1.11
N GLN A 121 -21.57 10.22 -0.36
CA GLN A 121 -22.97 10.64 -0.26
C GLN A 121 -23.10 12.03 0.36
N LEU A 122 -22.31 12.30 1.40
CA LEU A 122 -22.33 13.58 2.11
C LEU A 122 -21.47 14.66 1.46
N ARG A 123 -20.72 14.34 0.40
CA ARG A 123 -19.68 15.20 -0.21
C ARG A 123 -18.79 15.83 0.86
N GLU A 124 -18.29 14.99 1.74
CA GLU A 124 -17.54 15.43 2.92
C GLU A 124 -16.33 16.29 2.56
N THR A 125 -16.14 17.37 3.31
CA THR A 125 -14.99 18.27 3.23
C THR A 125 -14.24 18.29 4.55
N THR A 126 -12.96 18.68 4.53
CA THR A 126 -12.23 18.88 5.79
C THR A 126 -12.81 20.06 6.58
N MET A 127 -12.57 20.08 7.90
CA MET A 127 -12.98 21.16 8.82
C MET A 127 -12.01 22.35 8.87
N THR A 128 -11.19 22.54 7.84
CA THR A 128 -10.27 23.67 7.70
C THR A 128 -10.91 24.82 6.95
N TYR A 129 -10.25 25.99 6.94
CA TYR A 129 -10.66 27.13 6.14
C TYR A 129 -10.68 26.86 4.63
N TRP A 130 -9.81 25.97 4.12
CA TRP A 130 -9.79 25.62 2.70
C TRP A 130 -10.89 24.60 2.33
N ALA A 131 -11.33 23.79 3.30
CA ALA A 131 -12.42 22.83 3.18
C ALA A 131 -12.39 21.99 1.87
N PRO A 132 -11.25 21.37 1.51
CA PRO A 132 -11.17 20.58 0.30
C PRO A 132 -12.07 19.33 0.40
N PRO A 133 -12.53 18.79 -0.75
CA PRO A 133 -13.19 17.50 -0.80
C PRO A 133 -12.35 16.38 -0.17
N TYR A 134 -12.87 15.76 0.89
CA TYR A 134 -12.19 14.68 1.63
C TYR A 134 -12.53 13.29 1.10
N TYR A 135 -13.73 13.13 0.52
CA TYR A 135 -14.21 11.85 0.01
C TYR A 135 -13.29 11.17 -1.04
N PRO A 136 -12.55 11.87 -1.93
CA PRO A 136 -11.63 11.20 -2.85
C PRO A 136 -10.48 10.53 -2.10
N LEU A 137 -9.96 11.17 -1.05
CA LEU A 137 -8.90 10.58 -0.24
C LEU A 137 -9.39 9.31 0.46
N ARG A 138 -10.61 9.31 1.00
CA ARG A 138 -11.14 8.10 1.65
C ARG A 138 -11.17 6.89 0.73
N THR A 139 -11.35 7.07 -0.59
CA THR A 139 -11.30 5.96 -1.55
C THR A 139 -9.94 5.28 -1.65
N THR A 140 -8.84 5.96 -1.32
CA THR A 140 -7.50 5.36 -1.44
C THR A 140 -7.33 4.22 -0.44
N VAL A 141 -8.05 4.25 0.68
CA VAL A 141 -7.98 3.21 1.72
C VAL A 141 -8.54 1.86 1.26
N PRO A 142 -9.82 1.74 0.83
CA PRO A 142 -10.34 0.46 0.35
C PRO A 142 -9.62 -0.02 -0.91
N VAL A 143 -9.19 0.88 -1.80
CA VAL A 143 -8.39 0.51 -2.99
C VAL A 143 -7.03 -0.08 -2.58
N GLY A 144 -6.31 0.58 -1.68
CA GLY A 144 -5.02 0.09 -1.17
C GLY A 144 -5.17 -1.24 -0.44
N CYS A 145 -6.21 -1.38 0.41
CA CYS A 145 -6.50 -2.62 1.12
C CYS A 145 -6.80 -3.77 0.14
N PHE A 146 -7.60 -3.53 -0.90
CA PHE A 146 -7.92 -4.54 -1.90
C PHE A 146 -6.66 -5.03 -2.64
N LEU A 147 -5.81 -4.11 -3.09
CA LEU A 147 -4.54 -4.45 -3.73
C LEU A 147 -3.61 -5.21 -2.78
N PHE A 148 -3.58 -4.82 -1.51
CA PHE A 148 -2.81 -5.50 -0.48
C PHE A 148 -3.31 -6.94 -0.27
N MET A 149 -4.62 -7.15 -0.18
CA MET A 149 -5.21 -8.49 -0.05
C MET A 149 -4.89 -9.37 -1.26
N LEU A 150 -4.92 -8.83 -2.48
CA LEU A 150 -4.50 -9.55 -3.69
C LEU A 150 -3.02 -9.96 -3.60
N GLN A 151 -2.14 -9.06 -3.14
CA GLN A 151 -0.72 -9.37 -2.96
C GLN A 151 -0.49 -10.41 -1.85
N ALA A 152 -1.22 -10.30 -0.74
CA ALA A 152 -1.15 -11.25 0.37
C ALA A 152 -1.60 -12.65 -0.07
N LEU A 153 -2.62 -12.74 -0.93
CA LEU A 153 -3.05 -14.01 -1.53
C LEU A 153 -1.99 -14.59 -2.46
N ALA A 154 -1.37 -13.75 -3.30
CA ALA A 154 -0.27 -14.19 -4.16
C ALA A 154 0.91 -14.72 -3.32
N LYS A 155 1.24 -14.05 -2.22
CA LYS A 155 2.27 -14.50 -1.27
C LYS A 155 1.89 -15.84 -0.62
N LEU A 156 0.66 -15.98 -0.12
CA LEU A 156 0.18 -17.23 0.47
C LEU A 156 0.30 -18.42 -0.49
N ILE A 157 -0.08 -18.23 -1.75
CA ILE A 157 0.05 -19.28 -2.77
C ILE A 157 1.52 -19.67 -2.97
N ARG A 158 2.45 -18.71 -3.00
CA ARG A 158 3.90 -18.98 -3.09
C ARG A 158 4.41 -19.75 -1.87
N ASP A 159 3.98 -19.35 -0.68
CA ASP A 159 4.40 -19.99 0.56
C ASP A 159 3.91 -21.45 0.62
N ILE A 160 2.65 -21.71 0.25
CA ILE A 160 2.11 -23.08 0.13
C ILE A 160 2.90 -23.92 -0.87
N LEU A 161 3.20 -23.36 -2.05
CA LEU A 161 4.01 -24.07 -3.06
C LEU A 161 5.43 -24.37 -2.58
N THR A 162 6.02 -23.46 -1.80
CA THR A 162 7.36 -23.60 -1.20
C THR A 162 7.38 -24.68 -0.14
N VAL A 163 6.33 -24.79 0.70
CA VAL A 163 6.18 -25.88 1.66
C VAL A 163 6.12 -27.24 0.96
N ILE A 164 5.31 -27.36 -0.11
CA ILE A 164 5.13 -28.61 -0.86
C ILE A 164 6.40 -29.05 -1.59
N HIS A 165 7.08 -28.13 -2.30
CA HIS A 165 8.23 -28.49 -3.15
C HIS A 165 9.58 -28.36 -2.43
N GLY A 166 9.63 -27.64 -1.30
CA GLY A 166 10.86 -27.40 -0.54
C GLY A 166 11.86 -26.43 -1.15
N LYS A 167 11.48 -25.71 -2.21
CA LYS A 167 12.27 -24.64 -2.83
C LYS A 167 11.33 -23.51 -3.25
N ASP A 168 11.82 -22.28 -3.17
CA ASP A 168 11.11 -21.11 -3.71
C ASP A 168 11.14 -21.16 -5.26
N LEU A 169 10.06 -21.68 -5.85
CA LEU A 169 9.93 -21.90 -7.29
C LEU A 169 9.45 -20.66 -8.05
N TYR A 170 8.92 -19.65 -7.35
CA TYR A 170 8.26 -18.49 -7.97
C TYR A 170 8.61 -17.20 -7.23
N PRO A 171 9.89 -16.80 -7.22
CA PRO A 171 10.28 -15.51 -6.64
C PRO A 171 9.58 -14.38 -7.40
N PRO A 172 9.20 -13.27 -6.71
CA PRO A 172 8.63 -12.11 -7.36
C PRO A 172 9.58 -11.60 -8.45
N GLN A 173 9.08 -11.39 -9.67
CA GLN A 173 9.90 -11.02 -10.84
C GLN A 173 10.21 -9.52 -10.94
N VAL A 174 9.92 -8.75 -9.88
CA VAL A 174 10.16 -7.31 -9.88
C VAL A 174 11.66 -7.08 -9.72
N LYS A 175 12.34 -6.77 -10.82
CA LYS A 175 13.69 -6.21 -10.76
C LYS A 175 13.60 -4.85 -10.09
N LEU A 176 14.08 -4.76 -8.85
CA LEU A 176 14.50 -3.49 -8.27
C LEU A 176 15.68 -3.02 -9.14
N ILE A 177 15.49 -1.89 -9.82
CA ILE A 177 16.55 -1.23 -10.58
C ILE A 177 17.67 -0.85 -9.61
#